data_AF-A0A4R0N6W4-F1
#
_entry.id   AF-A0A4R0N6W4-F1
#
_cell.length_a   1.000
_cell.length_b   1.000
_cell.length_c   1.000
_cell.angle_alpha   90.00
_cell.angle_beta   90.00
_cell.angle_gamma   90.00
#
_symmetry.space_group_name_H-M   'P 1'
#
loop_
_entity.id
_entity.type
_entity.pdbx_description
1 polymer ?
#
loop_
_entity_poly.entity_id
_entity_poly.type
_entity_poly.pdbx_seq_one_letter_code
_entity_poly.pdbx_strand_id
1 'polypeptide(L)'
;MIYITRRESFNAAHKLSRTDWSEEKNAEVYGKCANPNWHGHNYHLYVTVKGEVNPETGFLVDLKWLKQVINVHVIDKVDHRNLNLDVDFMKGKLASTENLAIAIWDILLPYVNESGAQLHSIKIYETENNFVEYLG
;
A
#
# COMPACT_ATOMS: atom_id res chain seq x y z
N MET A 1 9.64 19.35 13.60
CA MET A 1 9.18 18.18 12.83
C MET A 1 7.93 18.48 12.01
N ILE A 2 8.08 18.41 10.68
CA ILE A 2 7.05 18.59 9.66
C ILE A 2 6.67 17.23 9.07
N TYR A 3 5.46 17.13 8.52
CA TYR A 3 4.97 15.96 7.79
C TYR A 3 4.68 16.36 6.35
N ILE A 4 5.06 15.53 5.40
CA ILE A 4 4.66 15.67 4.01
C ILE A 4 4.01 14.38 3.54
N THR A 5 2.95 14.49 2.75
CA THR A 5 2.23 13.34 2.21
C THR A 5 2.24 13.40 0.69
N ARG A 6 2.65 12.30 0.05
CA ARG A 6 2.51 12.09 -1.39
C ARG A 6 1.39 11.09 -1.62
N ARG A 7 0.41 11.48 -2.44
CA ARG A 7 -0.67 10.60 -2.90
C ARG A 7 -0.33 10.02 -4.27
N GLU A 8 -0.54 8.73 -4.44
CA GLU A 8 -0.59 8.02 -5.72
C GLU A 8 -1.91 7.21 -5.83
N SER A 9 -2.16 6.63 -6.99
CA SER A 9 -3.35 5.79 -7.25
C SER A 9 -2.96 4.59 -8.10
N PHE A 10 -3.66 3.48 -7.87
CA PHE A 10 -3.48 2.26 -8.67
C PHE A 10 -4.79 1.47 -8.70
N ASN A 11 -4.98 0.67 -9.74
CA ASN A 11 -6.16 -0.16 -9.94
C ASN A 11 -5.72 -1.62 -9.85
N ALA A 12 -6.31 -2.39 -8.93
CA ALA A 12 -5.90 -3.78 -8.76
C ALA A 12 -7.09 -4.69 -8.46
N ALA A 13 -7.00 -5.92 -8.93
CA ALA A 13 -7.92 -6.99 -8.60
C ALA A 13 -7.39 -7.83 -7.44
N HIS A 14 -8.28 -8.38 -6.61
CA HIS A 14 -7.93 -9.30 -5.54
C HIS A 14 -9.11 -10.18 -5.12
N LYS A 15 -8.80 -11.17 -4.28
CA LYS A 15 -9.76 -12.02 -3.58
C LYS A 15 -9.25 -12.28 -2.17
N LEU A 16 -10.16 -12.17 -1.21
CA LEU A 16 -9.93 -12.64 0.14
C LEU A 16 -10.40 -14.09 0.24
N SER A 17 -9.44 -15.01 0.32
CA SER A 17 -9.74 -16.42 0.52
C SER A 17 -8.55 -17.15 1.12
N ARG A 18 -8.85 -18.18 1.89
CA ARG A 18 -7.91 -19.12 2.46
C ARG A 18 -8.02 -20.47 1.76
N THR A 19 -6.89 -20.99 1.30
CA THR A 19 -6.82 -22.30 0.61
C THR A 19 -7.00 -23.47 1.56
N ASP A 20 -6.80 -23.26 2.86
CA ASP A 20 -7.03 -24.24 3.92
C ASP A 20 -8.48 -24.26 4.43
N TRP A 21 -9.37 -23.43 3.87
CA TRP A 21 -10.78 -23.36 4.24
C TRP A 21 -11.68 -23.84 3.09
N SER A 22 -12.87 -24.34 3.44
CA SER A 22 -13.91 -24.63 2.44
C SER A 22 -14.42 -23.34 1.80
N GLU A 23 -15.10 -23.46 0.65
CA GLU A 23 -15.71 -22.31 -0.03
C GLU A 23 -16.80 -21.67 0.84
N GLU A 24 -17.59 -22.47 1.56
CA GLU A 24 -18.64 -21.99 2.46
C GLU A 24 -18.06 -21.17 3.60
N LYS A 25 -16.97 -21.63 4.22
CA LYS A 25 -16.29 -20.89 5.28
C LYS A 25 -15.67 -19.59 4.77
N ASN A 26 -15.10 -19.61 3.58
CA ASN A 26 -14.59 -18.38 2.95
C ASN A 26 -15.73 -17.39 2.66
N ALA A 27 -16.87 -17.85 2.16
CA ALA A 27 -18.04 -17.02 1.92
C ALA A 27 -18.66 -16.48 3.21
N GLU A 28 -18.67 -17.27 4.29
CA GLU A 28 -19.14 -16.84 5.61
C GLU A 28 -18.27 -15.71 6.19
N VAL A 29 -16.94 -15.86 6.12
CA VAL A 29 -16.01 -14.89 6.73
C VAL A 29 -15.78 -13.66 5.85
N TYR A 30 -15.54 -13.84 4.55
CA TYR A 30 -15.14 -12.76 3.65
C TYR A 30 -16.29 -12.26 2.77
N GLY A 31 -17.44 -12.92 2.77
CA GLY A 31 -18.61 -12.52 2.00
C GLY A 31 -18.30 -12.35 0.51
N LYS A 32 -18.71 -11.22 -0.06
CA LYS A 32 -18.48 -10.87 -1.47
C LYS A 32 -17.00 -10.78 -1.83
N CYS A 33 -16.11 -10.51 -0.87
CA CYS A 33 -14.67 -10.43 -1.13
C CYS A 33 -14.05 -11.80 -1.43
N ALA A 34 -14.74 -12.90 -1.10
CA ALA A 34 -14.35 -14.26 -1.49
C ALA A 34 -14.85 -14.71 -2.87
N ASN A 35 -15.40 -13.80 -3.69
CA ASN A 35 -15.89 -14.13 -5.04
C ASN A 35 -14.87 -14.98 -5.83
N PRO A 36 -15.23 -16.20 -6.30
CA PRO A 36 -14.32 -17.06 -7.06
C PRO A 36 -13.68 -16.37 -8.27
N ASN A 37 -14.41 -15.43 -8.88
CA ASN A 37 -13.99 -14.68 -10.06
C ASN A 37 -13.39 -13.29 -9.73
N TRP A 38 -12.88 -13.11 -8.51
CA TRP A 38 -12.20 -11.89 -8.05
C TRP A 38 -13.12 -10.66 -8.02
N HIS A 39 -12.58 -9.55 -7.54
CA HIS A 39 -13.12 -8.21 -7.68
C HIS A 39 -11.95 -7.23 -7.67
N GLY A 40 -12.18 -5.94 -7.77
CA GLY A 40 -11.10 -4.97 -7.74
C GLY A 40 -11.54 -3.60 -7.28
N HIS A 41 -10.55 -2.74 -7.06
CA HIS A 41 -10.75 -1.39 -6.55
C HIS A 41 -9.80 -0.40 -7.21
N ASN A 42 -10.21 0.86 -7.16
CA ASN A 42 -9.38 2.01 -7.53
C ASN A 42 -8.77 2.55 -6.23
N TYR A 43 -7.62 2.00 -5.85
CA TYR A 43 -6.97 2.32 -4.60
C TYR A 43 -6.33 3.71 -4.63
N HIS A 44 -6.32 4.38 -3.47
CA HIS A 44 -5.51 5.57 -3.25
C HIS A 44 -4.49 5.34 -2.14
N LEU A 45 -3.21 5.42 -2.49
CA LEU A 45 -2.09 5.27 -1.58
C LEU A 45 -1.59 6.66 -1.15
N TYR A 46 -1.49 6.88 0.15
CA TYR A 46 -0.94 8.06 0.77
C TYR A 46 0.29 7.64 1.57
N VAL A 47 1.45 8.15 1.17
CA VAL A 47 2.72 7.91 1.85
C VAL A 47 3.10 9.19 2.57
N THR A 48 3.11 9.14 3.90
CA THR A 48 3.50 10.26 4.75
C THR A 48 4.91 10.02 5.29
N VAL A 49 5.79 10.99 5.09
CA VAL A 49 7.12 11.02 5.73
C VAL A 49 7.22 12.23 6.65
N LYS A 50 8.07 12.14 7.66
CA LYS A 50 8.30 13.20 8.66
C LYS A 50 9.79 13.44 8.88
N GLY A 51 10.12 14.64 9.34
CA GLY A 51 11.51 15.06 9.53
C GLY A 51 11.64 16.56 9.74
N GLU A 52 12.87 17.04 9.68
CA GLU A 52 13.20 18.47 9.75
C GLU A 52 13.39 19.05 8.35
N VAL A 53 13.11 20.35 8.22
CA VAL A 53 13.31 21.07 6.97
C VAL A 53 14.79 21.41 6.85
N ASN A 54 15.41 21.01 5.74
CA ASN A 54 16.77 21.41 5.42
C ASN A 54 16.81 22.94 5.23
N PRO A 55 17.66 23.68 5.98
CA PRO A 55 17.64 25.15 5.99
C PRO A 55 18.17 25.78 4.70
N GLU A 56 18.93 25.06 3.89
CA GLU A 56 19.47 25.56 2.62
C GLU A 56 18.47 25.40 1.47
N THR A 57 17.74 24.29 1.45
CA THR A 57 16.82 23.94 0.37
C THR A 57 15.36 24.26 0.68
N GLY A 58 14.99 24.36 1.96
CA GLY A 58 13.61 24.51 2.41
C GLY A 58 12.78 23.23 2.30
N PHE A 59 13.38 22.06 2.03
CA PHE A 59 12.67 20.78 1.89
C PHE A 59 12.94 19.83 3.04
N LEU A 60 11.94 19.01 3.37
CA LEU A 60 12.11 17.82 4.19
C LEU A 60 12.68 16.67 3.33
N VAL A 61 12.02 16.37 2.22
CA VAL A 61 12.56 15.58 1.09
C VAL A 61 12.09 16.17 -0.23
N ASP A 62 12.80 15.87 -1.32
CA ASP A 62 12.33 16.19 -2.67
C ASP A 62 11.10 15.31 -3.02
N LEU A 63 9.96 15.96 -3.30
CA LEU A 63 8.72 15.26 -3.70
C LEU A 63 8.85 14.53 -5.04
N LYS A 64 9.77 14.94 -5.94
CA LYS A 64 10.06 14.21 -7.18
C LYS A 64 10.72 12.87 -6.87
N TRP A 65 11.69 12.88 -5.95
CA TRP A 65 12.32 11.66 -5.47
C TRP A 65 11.31 10.75 -4.77
N LEU A 66 10.49 11.28 -3.86
CA LEU A 66 9.48 10.49 -3.14
C LEU A 66 8.49 9.85 -4.13
N LYS A 67 8.05 10.61 -5.15
CA LYS A 67 7.25 10.07 -6.26
C LYS A 67 7.97 8.91 -6.94
N GLN A 68 9.23 9.06 -7.33
CA GLN A 68 9.99 8.02 -8.04
C GLN A 68 10.10 6.75 -7.20
N VAL A 69 10.45 6.86 -5.92
CA VAL A 69 10.56 5.72 -5.00
C VAL A 69 9.22 4.99 -4.89
N ILE A 70 8.11 5.71 -4.67
CA ILE A 70 6.78 5.11 -4.57
C ILE A 70 6.41 4.39 -5.88
N ASN A 71 6.68 5.00 -7.04
CA ASN A 71 6.30 4.40 -8.32
C ASN A 71 7.09 3.12 -8.61
N VAL A 72 8.43 3.22 -8.58
CA VAL A 72 9.33 2.11 -8.93
C VAL A 72 9.14 0.90 -8.01
N HIS A 73 8.97 1.14 -6.71
CA HIS A 73 8.96 0.06 -5.73
C HIS A 73 7.55 -0.46 -5.41
N VAL A 74 6.51 0.33 -5.67
CA VAL A 74 5.13 -0.02 -5.32
C VAL A 74 4.21 0.05 -6.54
N ILE A 75 3.95 1.25 -7.08
CA ILE A 75 2.87 1.45 -8.08
C ILE A 75 3.07 0.60 -9.33
N ASP A 76 4.28 0.57 -9.89
CA ASP A 76 4.59 -0.20 -11.11
C ASP A 76 4.40 -1.71 -10.91
N LYS A 77 4.37 -2.18 -9.66
CA LYS A 77 4.16 -3.57 -9.29
C LYS A 77 2.69 -3.92 -9.03
N VAL A 78 1.84 -2.95 -8.72
CA VAL A 78 0.44 -3.20 -8.32
C VAL A 78 -0.60 -2.65 -9.29
N ASP A 79 -0.27 -1.63 -10.08
CA ASP A 79 -1.22 -1.01 -10.98
C ASP A 79 -1.54 -1.90 -12.19
N HIS A 80 -2.84 -2.06 -12.46
CA HIS A 80 -3.40 -2.96 -13.45
C HIS A 80 -2.92 -4.42 -13.27
N ARG A 81 -2.86 -4.88 -12.02
CA ARG A 81 -2.44 -6.24 -11.63
C ARG A 81 -3.46 -6.94 -10.72
N ASN A 82 -3.32 -8.25 -10.60
CA ASN A 82 -3.98 -9.03 -9.56
C ASN A 82 -3.05 -9.17 -8.34
N LEU A 83 -3.45 -8.63 -7.18
CA LEU A 83 -2.65 -8.62 -5.95
C LEU A 83 -2.27 -10.02 -5.46
N ASN A 84 -3.13 -11.02 -5.69
CA ASN A 84 -2.87 -12.39 -5.24
C ASN A 84 -1.92 -13.14 -6.17
N LEU A 85 -1.92 -12.83 -7.47
CA LEU A 85 -1.23 -13.62 -8.51
C LEU A 85 0.07 -12.96 -8.98
N ASP A 86 0.03 -11.65 -9.23
CA ASP A 86 1.06 -10.94 -9.98
C ASP A 86 2.04 -10.16 -9.08
N VAL A 87 1.63 -9.87 -7.84
CA VAL A 87 2.38 -8.99 -6.93
C VAL A 87 3.26 -9.81 -6.01
N ASP A 88 4.57 -9.82 -6.29
CA ASP A 88 5.55 -10.67 -5.59
C ASP A 88 5.53 -10.51 -4.05
N PHE A 89 5.41 -9.28 -3.56
CA PHE A 89 5.41 -9.01 -2.10
C PHE A 89 4.10 -9.36 -1.39
N MET A 90 3.07 -9.74 -2.15
CA MET A 90 1.78 -10.23 -1.65
C MET A 90 1.63 -11.75 -1.77
N LYS A 91 2.57 -12.45 -2.43
CA LYS A 91 2.55 -13.92 -2.54
C LYS A 91 2.53 -14.56 -1.16
N GLY A 92 1.58 -15.49 -0.96
CA GLY A 92 1.38 -16.19 0.32
C GLY A 92 0.72 -15.35 1.43
N LYS A 93 0.35 -14.09 1.15
CA LYS A 93 -0.39 -13.24 2.09
C LYS A 93 -1.87 -13.19 1.71
N LEU A 94 -2.72 -12.93 2.71
CA LEU A 94 -4.10 -12.54 2.43
C LEU A 94 -4.09 -11.12 1.87
N ALA A 95 -4.73 -10.92 0.72
CA ALA A 95 -4.79 -9.62 0.03
C ALA A 95 -5.78 -8.65 0.69
N SER A 96 -5.72 -8.48 2.01
CA SER A 96 -6.47 -7.44 2.70
C SER A 96 -5.75 -6.10 2.61
N THR A 97 -6.48 -5.00 2.78
CA THR A 97 -5.90 -3.65 2.73
C THR A 97 -4.88 -3.43 3.85
N GLU A 98 -5.05 -4.08 5.02
CA GLU A 98 -4.09 -4.07 6.11
C GLU A 98 -2.76 -4.71 5.74
N ASN A 99 -2.79 -5.93 5.20
CA ASN A 99 -1.57 -6.63 4.79
C ASN A 99 -0.88 -5.91 3.62
N LEU A 100 -1.64 -5.27 2.74
CA LEU A 100 -1.10 -4.43 1.67
C LEU A 100 -0.38 -3.20 2.24
N ALA A 101 -0.97 -2.51 3.22
CA ALA A 101 -0.34 -1.36 3.88
C ALA A 101 0.96 -1.74 4.60
N ILE A 102 0.98 -2.87 5.31
CA ILE A 102 2.19 -3.39 5.97
C ILE A 102 3.26 -3.75 4.94
N ALA A 103 2.90 -4.45 3.86
CA ALA A 103 3.88 -4.82 2.84
C ALA A 103 4.47 -3.60 2.13
N ILE A 104 3.65 -2.57 1.85
CA ILE A 104 4.13 -1.31 1.26
C ILE A 104 5.04 -0.55 2.25
N TRP A 105 4.71 -0.56 3.54
CA TRP A 105 5.57 0.00 4.58
C TRP A 105 6.96 -0.65 4.57
N ASP A 106 7.01 -1.98 4.63
CA ASP A 106 8.27 -2.73 4.65
C ASP A 106 9.14 -2.43 3.42
N ILE A 107 8.51 -2.24 2.26
CA ILE A 107 9.19 -1.88 1.01
C ILE A 107 9.77 -0.47 1.08
N LEU A 108 9.00 0.52 1.54
CA LEU A 108 9.37 1.93 1.47
C LEU A 108 10.28 2.39 2.62
N LEU A 109 10.19 1.75 3.78
CA LEU A 109 10.93 2.09 4.99
C LEU A 109 12.45 2.27 4.76
N PRO A 110 13.19 1.32 4.12
CA PRO A 110 14.63 1.49 3.93
C PRO A 110 14.97 2.72 3.07
N TYR A 111 14.25 2.94 1.97
CA TYR A 111 14.50 4.09 1.07
C TYR A 111 14.25 5.43 1.75
N VAL A 112 13.19 5.52 2.58
CA VAL A 112 12.89 6.74 3.33
C VAL A 112 13.92 7.01 4.41
N ASN A 113 14.35 5.97 5.13
CA ASN A 113 15.38 6.12 6.16
C ASN A 113 16.73 6.52 5.55
N GLU A 114 17.11 5.96 4.39
CA GLU A 114 18.33 6.32 3.67
C GLU A 114 18.35 7.79 3.21
N SER A 115 17.19 8.42 3.00
CA SER A 115 17.10 9.84 2.66
C SER A 115 17.28 10.77 3.85
N GLY A 116 17.45 10.24 5.07
CA GLY A 116 17.49 11.00 6.31
C GLY A 116 16.12 11.45 6.83
N ALA A 117 15.03 11.05 6.18
CA ALA A 117 13.67 11.24 6.67
C ALA A 117 13.19 10.01 7.45
N GLN A 118 11.98 10.08 8.00
CA GLN A 118 11.34 8.94 8.66
C GLN A 118 10.02 8.64 7.98
N LEU A 119 9.77 7.38 7.63
CA LEU A 119 8.45 6.95 7.19
C LEU A 119 7.49 7.09 8.36
N HIS A 120 6.38 7.81 8.16
CA HIS A 120 5.43 8.11 9.22
C HIS A 120 4.16 7.28 9.11
N SER A 121 3.54 7.24 7.93
CA SER A 121 2.33 6.47 7.72
C SER A 121 2.19 5.98 6.29
N ILE A 122 1.63 4.78 6.15
CA ILE A 122 1.06 4.26 4.90
C ILE A 122 -0.44 4.21 5.09
N LYS A 123 -1.17 5.02 4.33
CA LYS A 123 -2.62 5.02 4.32
C LYS A 123 -3.14 4.61 2.95
N ILE A 124 -4.04 3.63 2.93
CA ILE A 124 -4.66 3.11 1.70
C ILE A 124 -6.16 3.23 1.83
N TYR A 125 -6.77 3.93 0.88
CA TYR A 125 -8.20 3.87 0.65
C TYR A 125 -8.46 2.75 -0.35
N GLU A 126 -9.19 1.72 0.07
CA GLU A 126 -9.71 0.68 -0.81
C GLU A 126 -10.96 1.20 -1.52
N THR A 127 -11.82 1.90 -0.78
CA THR A 127 -12.97 2.65 -1.31
C THR A 127 -13.02 4.03 -0.66
N GLU A 128 -13.97 4.87 -1.06
CA GLU A 128 -14.22 6.14 -0.39
C GLU A 128 -14.60 5.99 1.10
N ASN A 129 -15.14 4.83 1.50
CA ASN A 129 -15.64 4.56 2.84
C ASN A 129 -14.69 3.68 3.67
N ASN A 130 -13.76 2.97 3.03
CA ASN A 130 -12.87 2.02 3.68
C ASN A 130 -11.42 2.43 3.49
N PHE A 131 -10.72 2.69 4.59
CA PHE A 131 -9.30 2.98 4.58
C PHE A 131 -8.59 2.33 5.76
N VAL A 132 -7.32 1.97 5.53
CA VAL A 132 -6.39 1.51 6.55
C VAL A 132 -5.24 2.49 6.64
N GLU A 133 -4.76 2.74 7.85
CA GLU A 133 -3.55 3.53 8.10
C GLU A 133 -2.62 2.74 9.03
N TYR A 134 -1.39 2.54 8.57
CA TYR A 134 -0.35 1.82 9.29
C TYR A 134 0.82 2.76 9.60
N LEU A 135 1.33 2.71 10.84
CA LEU A 135 2.30 3.67 11.40
C LEU A 135 3.66 3.05 11.78
N GLY A 136 3.90 1.77 11.42
CA GLY A 136 5.09 1.01 11.81
C GLY A 136 4.89 0.17 13.05
#